data_AF-A0A4Y2S5X8-F1
#
_entry.id   AF-A0A4Y2S5X8-F1
#
_cell.length_a   1.000
_cell.length_b   1.000
_cell.length_c   1.000
_cell.angle_alpha   90.00
_cell.angle_beta   90.00
_cell.angle_gamma   90.00
#
_symmetry.space_group_name_H-M   'P 1'
#
loop_
_entity.id
_entity.type
_entity.pdbx_description
1 polymer ?
#
loop_
_entity_poly.entity_id
_entity_poly.type
_entity_poly.pdbx_seq_one_letter_code
_entity_poly.pdbx_strand_id
1 'polypeptide(L)'
;MALRVALGMPKWTPNIVLMKIAGQEVLSEKIKRLATQFFIRQLANGAQSPIYDQNCKPSIKLIKNDEVLITNLFTDLDTSTDHIIAFPDTLFSRNNFCEIHLSDFSFQNKVHPLFLIKDLFEEAVSEEFYDYRIIATDASKSHSFTSIAGISNLQSFVYRIHPINSIFTAEALAICQALDELSVTNKNLLLLTDSYSVLQALKCLTIKSPKVIHRLAGKIIVRKSFNKKNMFGVDPRAFIDPLE
;
A
#
# COMPACT_ATOMS: atom_id res chain seq x y z
N MET A 1 28.36 16.40 -27.47
CA MET A 1 29.53 16.05 -28.31
C MET A 1 29.61 14.55 -28.60
N ALA A 2 29.41 13.68 -27.61
CA ALA A 2 29.46 12.22 -27.76
C ALA A 2 28.61 11.65 -28.92
N LEU A 3 27.32 12.04 -29.04
CA LEU A 3 26.43 11.54 -30.11
C LEU A 3 26.91 11.92 -31.52
N ARG A 4 27.53 13.09 -31.69
CA ARG A 4 28.09 13.53 -32.99
C ARG A 4 29.26 12.64 -33.41
N VAL A 5 30.15 12.36 -32.46
CA VAL A 5 31.31 11.49 -32.67
C VAL A 5 30.86 10.07 -32.97
N ALA A 6 29.90 9.55 -32.21
CA ALA A 6 29.36 8.20 -32.40
C ALA A 6 28.67 7.99 -33.76
N LEU A 7 28.00 9.03 -34.29
CA LEU A 7 27.32 8.98 -35.59
C LEU A 7 28.19 9.43 -36.77
N GLY A 8 29.46 9.81 -36.55
CA GLY A 8 30.35 10.31 -37.60
C GLY A 8 29.91 11.65 -38.22
N MET A 9 29.15 12.46 -37.47
CA MET A 9 28.50 13.67 -38.01
C MET A 9 29.35 14.92 -37.77
N PRO A 10 29.41 15.86 -38.74
CA PRO A 10 30.11 17.13 -38.58
C PRO A 10 29.66 17.94 -37.36
N LYS A 11 30.55 18.79 -36.83
CA LYS A 11 30.23 19.65 -35.67
C LYS A 11 29.02 20.57 -35.90
N TRP A 12 28.81 21.01 -37.15
CA TRP A 12 27.70 21.89 -37.53
C TRP A 12 26.35 21.18 -37.63
N THR A 13 26.30 19.83 -37.58
CA THR A 13 25.04 19.09 -37.70
C THR A 13 24.10 19.49 -36.55
N PRO A 14 22.88 19.95 -36.85
CA PRO A 14 21.91 20.34 -35.83
C PRO A 14 21.52 19.18 -34.91
N ASN A 15 21.25 19.48 -33.63
CA ASN A 15 20.86 18.46 -32.64
C ASN A 15 19.63 17.65 -33.07
N ILE A 16 18.64 18.28 -33.69
CA ILE A 16 17.42 17.60 -34.15
C ILE A 16 17.70 16.51 -35.19
N VAL A 17 18.65 16.75 -36.10
CA VAL A 17 19.07 15.77 -37.11
C VAL A 17 19.80 14.60 -36.45
N LEU A 18 20.66 14.89 -35.47
CA LEU A 18 21.37 13.86 -34.71
C LEU A 18 20.42 12.95 -33.93
N MET A 19 19.41 13.52 -33.29
CA MET A 19 18.40 12.76 -32.55
C MET A 19 17.59 11.86 -33.49
N LYS A 20 17.18 12.39 -34.66
CA LYS A 20 16.46 11.63 -35.68
C LYS A 20 17.28 10.46 -36.23
N ILE A 21 18.57 10.68 -36.52
CA ILE A 21 19.47 9.61 -37.00
C ILE A 21 19.72 8.56 -35.90
N ALA A 22 19.79 8.98 -34.64
CA ALA A 22 19.94 8.07 -33.50
C ALA A 22 18.65 7.31 -33.12
N GLY A 23 17.52 7.58 -33.79
CA GLY A 23 16.21 7.05 -33.39
C GLY A 23 15.77 7.50 -31.99
N GLN A 24 16.28 8.65 -31.53
CA GLN A 24 15.97 9.21 -30.22
C GLN A 24 14.99 10.38 -30.37
N GLU A 25 14.02 10.47 -29.46
CA GLU A 25 13.06 11.58 -29.42
C GLU A 25 13.74 12.91 -29.08
N VAL A 26 13.36 13.99 -29.77
CA VAL A 26 13.88 15.33 -29.48
C VAL A 26 13.46 15.74 -28.07
N LEU A 27 14.32 16.48 -27.35
CA LEU A 27 14.04 16.88 -25.96
C LEU A 27 12.68 17.57 -25.79
N SER A 28 12.28 18.42 -26.73
CA SER A 28 10.97 19.09 -26.73
C SER A 28 9.81 18.09 -26.82
N GLU A 29 9.91 17.08 -27.68
CA GLU A 29 8.92 16.01 -27.82
C GLU A 29 8.88 15.11 -26.59
N LYS A 30 10.04 14.80 -26.02
CA LYS A 30 10.16 14.03 -24.78
C LYS A 30 9.48 14.75 -23.60
N ILE A 31 9.68 16.06 -23.47
CA ILE A 31 9.01 16.88 -22.44
C ILE A 31 7.50 16.86 -22.66
N LYS A 32 7.03 17.05 -23.90
CA LYS A 32 5.60 16.97 -24.23
C LYS A 32 5.02 15.60 -23.86
N ARG A 33 5.67 14.50 -24.26
CA ARG A 33 5.23 13.13 -23.94
C ARG A 33 5.16 12.89 -22.43
N LEU A 34 6.17 13.29 -21.67
CA LEU A 34 6.19 13.14 -20.22
C LEU A 34 5.10 13.97 -19.54
N ALA A 35 4.87 15.20 -20.00
CA ALA A 35 3.79 16.05 -19.51
C ALA A 35 2.42 15.42 -19.80
N THR A 36 2.20 14.92 -21.01
CA THR A 36 0.99 14.19 -21.39
C THR A 36 0.76 12.96 -20.50
N GLN A 37 1.79 12.12 -20.32
CA GLN A 37 1.69 10.93 -19.46
C GLN A 37 1.35 11.31 -18.01
N PHE A 38 1.93 12.40 -17.52
CA PHE A 38 1.60 12.93 -16.21
C PHE A 38 0.13 13.37 -16.15
N PHE A 39 -0.35 14.20 -17.08
CA PHE A 39 -1.73 14.67 -17.06
C PHE A 39 -2.76 13.56 -17.20
N ILE A 40 -2.57 12.63 -18.14
CA ILE A 40 -3.46 11.47 -18.30
C ILE A 40 -3.53 10.66 -17.00
N ARG A 41 -2.38 10.42 -16.35
CA ARG A 41 -2.34 9.70 -15.08
C ARG A 41 -3.08 10.44 -13.96
N GLN A 42 -2.98 11.76 -13.91
CA GLN A 42 -3.63 12.56 -12.87
C GLN A 42 -5.13 12.70 -13.09
N LEU A 43 -5.57 12.81 -14.36
CA LEU A 43 -6.99 12.75 -14.75
C LEU A 43 -7.57 11.38 -14.40
N ALA A 44 -6.86 10.29 -14.74
CA ALA A 44 -7.28 8.94 -14.39
C ALA A 44 -7.37 8.73 -12.87
N ASN A 45 -6.51 9.36 -12.07
CA ASN A 45 -6.55 9.27 -10.60
C ASN A 45 -7.72 10.06 -9.98
N GLY A 46 -8.37 10.97 -10.71
CA GLY A 46 -9.51 11.76 -10.22
C GLY A 46 -9.27 12.41 -8.86
N ALA A 47 -10.22 12.23 -7.93
CA ALA A 47 -10.18 12.78 -6.57
C ALA A 47 -8.98 12.36 -5.72
N GLN A 48 -8.24 11.32 -6.13
CA GLN A 48 -7.05 10.82 -5.44
C GLN A 48 -5.75 11.47 -5.94
N SER A 49 -5.82 12.24 -7.04
CA SER A 49 -4.66 12.96 -7.54
C SER A 49 -4.32 14.15 -6.61
N PRO A 50 -3.02 14.40 -6.34
CA PRO A 50 -2.59 15.57 -5.58
C PRO A 50 -2.92 16.91 -6.26
N ILE A 51 -3.39 16.87 -7.51
CA ILE A 51 -3.86 18.02 -8.29
C ILE A 51 -5.31 18.40 -7.95
N TYR A 52 -6.05 17.56 -7.23
CA TYR A 52 -7.40 17.90 -6.77
C TYR A 52 -7.40 18.13 -5.25
N ASP A 53 -8.19 19.11 -4.80
CA ASP A 53 -8.45 19.35 -3.39
C ASP A 53 -9.42 18.31 -2.82
N GLN A 54 -9.64 18.35 -1.51
CA GLN A 54 -10.54 17.42 -0.80
C GLN A 54 -12.01 17.48 -1.28
N ASN A 55 -12.39 18.51 -2.05
CA ASN A 55 -13.71 18.72 -2.64
C ASN A 55 -13.72 18.41 -4.15
N CYS A 56 -12.71 17.68 -4.67
CA CYS A 56 -12.55 17.36 -6.09
C CYS A 56 -12.38 18.58 -7.00
N LYS A 57 -11.98 19.75 -6.46
CA LYS A 57 -11.66 20.92 -7.28
C LYS A 57 -10.18 20.90 -7.64
N PRO A 58 -9.78 21.20 -8.89
CA PRO A 58 -8.38 21.24 -9.25
C PRO A 58 -7.65 22.30 -8.39
N SER A 59 -6.74 21.85 -7.52
CA SER A 59 -5.89 22.66 -6.65
C SER A 59 -4.82 23.41 -7.44
N ILE A 60 -4.46 22.88 -8.61
CA ILE A 60 -3.61 23.56 -9.60
C ILE A 60 -4.53 24.06 -10.71
N LYS A 61 -4.59 25.39 -10.89
CA LYS A 61 -5.18 25.97 -12.10
C LYS A 61 -4.18 25.76 -13.24
N LEU A 62 -4.58 25.03 -14.27
CA LEU A 62 -3.82 24.97 -15.51
C LEU A 62 -3.66 26.39 -16.06
N ILE A 63 -2.47 26.72 -16.56
CA ILE A 63 -2.30 27.95 -17.32
C ILE A 63 -3.04 27.73 -18.64
N LYS A 64 -3.66 28.79 -19.19
CA LYS A 64 -4.42 28.74 -20.46
C LYS A 64 -3.64 28.06 -21.61
N ASN A 65 -2.31 28.17 -21.62
CA ASN A 65 -1.44 27.51 -22.59
C ASN A 65 -1.40 25.98 -22.42
N ASP A 66 -1.43 25.47 -21.19
CA ASP A 66 -1.43 24.05 -20.88
C ASP A 66 -2.79 23.42 -21.21
N GLU A 67 -3.89 24.14 -20.95
CA GLU A 67 -5.24 23.72 -21.36
C GLU A 67 -5.34 23.54 -22.87
N VAL A 68 -4.82 24.50 -23.64
CA VAL A 68 -4.78 24.42 -25.12
C VAL A 68 -3.90 23.27 -25.59
N LEU A 69 -2.75 23.05 -24.96
CA LEU A 69 -1.87 21.92 -25.28
C LEU A 69 -2.55 20.56 -25.05
N ILE A 70 -3.25 20.41 -23.92
CA ILE A 70 -3.99 19.19 -23.60
C ILE A 70 -5.14 18.99 -24.59
N THR A 71 -5.88 20.05 -24.91
CA THR A 71 -7.00 19.98 -25.87
C THR A 71 -6.50 19.56 -27.25
N ASN A 72 -5.42 20.18 -27.74
CA ASN A 72 -4.82 19.83 -29.03
C ASN A 72 -4.32 18.38 -29.06
N LEU A 73 -3.77 17.89 -27.94
CA LEU A 73 -3.32 16.52 -27.84
C LEU A 73 -4.49 15.51 -27.91
N PHE A 74 -5.61 15.82 -27.25
CA PHE A 74 -6.82 14.98 -27.34
C PHE A 74 -7.43 15.00 -28.75
N THR A 75 -7.43 16.16 -29.43
CA THR A 75 -7.86 16.24 -30.83
C THR A 75 -6.93 15.48 -31.77
N ASP A 76 -5.60 15.54 -31.57
CA ASP A 76 -4.63 14.80 -32.38
C ASP A 76 -4.78 13.28 -32.21
N LEU A 77 -5.20 12.84 -31.03
CA LEU A 77 -5.42 11.43 -30.70
C LEU A 77 -6.83 10.93 -31.09
N ASP A 78 -7.71 11.79 -31.60
CA ASP A 78 -9.13 11.51 -31.85
C ASP A 78 -9.83 10.90 -30.62
N THR A 79 -9.53 11.45 -29.44
CA THR A 79 -10.08 10.98 -28.15
C THR A 79 -10.58 12.15 -27.32
N SER A 80 -11.55 11.90 -26.44
CA SER A 80 -12.00 12.86 -25.43
C SER A 80 -11.47 12.46 -24.04
N THR A 81 -11.38 13.43 -23.13
CA THR A 81 -11.15 13.19 -21.69
C THR A 81 -12.11 12.17 -21.10
N ASP A 82 -13.32 12.06 -21.65
CA ASP A 82 -14.36 11.12 -21.21
C ASP A 82 -14.02 9.66 -21.52
N HIS A 83 -13.06 9.42 -22.43
CA HIS A 83 -12.56 8.09 -22.77
C HIS A 83 -11.36 7.66 -21.91
N ILE A 84 -10.88 8.55 -21.03
CA ILE A 84 -9.84 8.18 -20.08
C ILE A 84 -10.48 7.24 -19.06
N ILE A 85 -10.00 5.99 -19.05
CA ILE A 85 -10.39 5.02 -18.03
C ILE A 85 -9.92 5.57 -16.68
N ALA A 86 -10.87 6.08 -15.90
CA ALA A 86 -10.62 6.45 -14.52
C ALA A 86 -10.09 5.21 -13.78
N PHE A 87 -9.08 5.40 -12.94
CA PHE A 87 -8.75 4.39 -11.96
C PHE A 87 -10.01 4.15 -11.13
N PRO A 88 -10.37 2.89 -10.87
CA PRO A 88 -11.59 2.60 -10.14
C PRO A 88 -11.59 3.35 -8.80
N ASP A 89 -12.52 4.30 -8.66
CA ASP A 89 -12.82 5.04 -7.42
C ASP A 89 -13.10 4.07 -6.25
N THR A 90 -13.46 2.83 -6.60
CA THR A 90 -13.80 1.75 -5.68
C THR A 90 -12.63 1.28 -4.82
N LEU A 91 -11.38 1.68 -5.11
CA LEU A 91 -10.28 1.12 -4.35
C LEU A 91 -10.32 1.50 -2.87
N PHE A 92 -10.77 2.71 -2.50
CA PHE A 92 -10.82 3.10 -1.08
C PHE A 92 -11.94 4.09 -0.80
N SER A 93 -13.12 3.59 -0.40
CA SER A 93 -13.92 4.36 0.56
C SER A 93 -13.00 4.62 1.75
N ARG A 94 -12.65 5.90 1.93
CA ARG A 94 -11.66 6.39 2.88
C ARG A 94 -11.99 6.06 4.34
N ASN A 95 -13.19 5.52 4.59
CA ASN A 95 -13.70 5.23 5.92
C ASN A 95 -14.07 3.74 6.06
N ASN A 96 -13.32 3.07 6.94
CA ASN A 96 -13.78 1.94 7.76
C ASN A 96 -13.87 0.56 7.10
N PHE A 97 -12.94 0.15 6.22
CA PHE A 97 -12.89 -1.28 5.84
C PHE A 97 -12.37 -2.19 6.97
N CYS A 98 -11.77 -1.62 8.02
CA CYS A 98 -11.33 -2.34 9.21
C CYS A 98 -11.27 -1.43 10.45
N GLU A 99 -11.57 -1.97 11.64
CA GLU A 99 -11.33 -1.30 12.92
C GLU A 99 -9.87 -1.59 13.33
N ILE A 100 -9.04 -0.54 13.44
CA ILE A 100 -7.61 -0.64 13.81
C ILE A 100 -7.42 0.13 15.11
N HIS A 101 -7.06 -0.59 16.17
CA HIS A 101 -6.87 -0.08 17.52
C HIS A 101 -5.38 -0.06 17.86
N LEU A 102 -4.80 1.15 17.87
CA LEU A 102 -3.37 1.33 18.11
C LEU A 102 -3.02 1.46 19.60
N SER A 103 -3.93 2.02 20.38
CA SER A 103 -3.73 2.33 21.80
C SER A 103 -5.06 2.44 22.56
N ASP A 104 -6.08 1.71 22.12
CA ASP A 104 -7.44 1.85 22.63
C ASP A 104 -7.68 0.92 23.82
N PHE A 105 -6.84 -0.11 24.01
CA PHE A 105 -6.95 -1.05 25.12
C PHE A 105 -5.81 -0.89 26.13
N SER A 106 -6.14 -1.09 27.41
CA SER A 106 -5.20 -1.00 28.53
C SER A 106 -4.02 -1.96 28.38
N PHE A 107 -4.24 -3.16 27.83
CA PHE A 107 -3.18 -4.14 27.61
C PHE A 107 -2.15 -3.68 26.56
N GLN A 108 -2.45 -2.70 25.71
CA GLN A 108 -1.51 -2.20 24.67
C GLN A 108 -0.44 -1.27 25.25
N ASN A 109 -0.56 -0.88 26.52
CA ASN A 109 0.37 0.04 27.17
C ASN A 109 1.64 -0.70 27.64
N LYS A 110 2.74 -0.43 26.92
CA LYS A 110 4.08 -1.00 27.19
C LYS A 110 4.71 -0.55 28.51
N VAL A 111 4.12 0.40 29.21
CA VAL A 111 4.61 0.86 30.52
C VAL A 111 4.21 -0.11 31.63
N HIS A 112 3.14 -0.90 31.45
CA HIS A 112 2.69 -1.85 32.45
C HIS A 112 3.63 -3.06 32.54
N PRO A 113 3.80 -3.64 33.75
CA PRO A 113 4.54 -4.88 33.90
C PRO A 113 3.83 -6.04 33.18
N LEU A 114 4.61 -7.02 32.73
CA LEU A 114 4.12 -8.11 31.87
C LEU A 114 2.96 -8.91 32.50
N PHE A 115 3.00 -9.15 33.81
CA PHE A 115 1.91 -9.85 34.52
C PHE A 115 0.59 -9.08 34.41
N LEU A 116 0.62 -7.75 34.58
CA LEU A 116 -0.56 -6.91 34.51
C LEU A 116 -1.10 -6.83 33.09
N ILE A 117 -0.22 -6.78 32.09
CA ILE A 117 -0.63 -6.82 30.68
C ILE A 117 -1.35 -8.13 30.36
N LYS A 118 -0.85 -9.25 30.88
CA LYS A 118 -1.47 -10.57 30.69
C LYS A 118 -2.86 -10.60 31.33
N ASP A 119 -2.99 -10.16 32.58
CA ASP A 119 -4.28 -10.14 33.29
C ASP A 119 -5.29 -9.26 32.53
N LEU A 120 -4.89 -8.05 32.11
CA LEU A 120 -5.72 -7.13 31.32
C LEU A 120 -6.11 -7.71 29.95
N PHE A 121 -5.22 -8.49 29.33
CA PHE A 121 -5.52 -9.13 28.06
C PHE A 121 -6.52 -10.28 28.24
N GLU A 122 -6.33 -11.13 29.25
CA GLU A 122 -7.25 -12.23 29.55
C GLU A 122 -8.66 -11.70 29.91
N GLU A 123 -8.73 -10.62 30.70
CA GLU A 123 -9.96 -9.89 30.99
C GLU A 123 -10.63 -9.40 29.69
N ALA A 124 -9.92 -8.65 28.85
CA ALA A 124 -10.46 -8.13 27.59
C ALA A 124 -10.91 -9.27 26.63
N VAL A 125 -10.17 -10.37 26.58
CA VAL A 125 -10.56 -11.54 25.78
C VAL A 125 -11.85 -12.17 26.30
N SER A 126 -12.00 -12.25 27.62
CA SER A 126 -13.19 -12.85 28.24
C SER A 126 -14.43 -11.97 28.11
N GLU A 127 -14.29 -10.65 28.24
CA GLU A 127 -15.43 -9.72 28.24
C GLU A 127 -15.82 -9.24 26.84
N GLU A 128 -14.84 -8.86 26.02
CA GLU A 128 -15.08 -8.20 24.73
C GLU A 128 -14.88 -9.13 23.53
N PHE A 129 -13.96 -10.10 23.62
CA PHE A 129 -13.53 -10.93 22.48
C PHE A 129 -13.83 -12.43 22.62
N TYR A 130 -14.80 -12.82 23.46
CA TYR A 130 -15.10 -14.23 23.77
C TYR A 130 -15.46 -15.09 22.54
N ASP A 131 -16.06 -14.48 21.51
CA ASP A 131 -16.41 -15.16 20.25
C ASP A 131 -15.46 -14.82 19.08
N TYR A 132 -14.37 -14.11 19.35
CA TYR A 132 -13.36 -13.82 18.34
C TYR A 132 -12.35 -14.96 18.25
N ARG A 133 -11.88 -15.20 17.03
CA ARG A 133 -10.69 -16.00 16.78
C ARG A 133 -9.46 -15.09 16.87
N ILE A 134 -8.61 -15.37 17.84
CA ILE A 134 -7.35 -14.64 18.03
C ILE A 134 -6.28 -15.23 17.13
N ILE A 135 -5.58 -14.36 16.41
CA ILE A 135 -4.42 -14.70 15.60
C ILE A 135 -3.33 -13.68 15.92
N ALA A 136 -2.17 -14.16 16.37
CA ALA A 136 -0.98 -13.35 16.49
C ALA A 136 -0.08 -13.59 15.28
N THR A 137 0.52 -12.53 14.75
CA THR A 137 1.47 -12.60 13.63
C THR A 137 2.72 -11.84 13.95
N ASP A 138 3.85 -12.41 13.55
CA ASP A 138 5.17 -11.81 13.74
C ASP A 138 6.02 -12.07 12.48
N ALA A 139 7.02 -11.21 12.27
CA ALA A 139 8.04 -11.43 11.27
C ALA A 139 9.40 -11.08 11.82
N SER A 140 10.41 -11.84 11.39
CA SER A 140 11.78 -11.63 11.82
C SER A 140 12.70 -11.45 10.62
N LYS A 141 13.69 -10.57 10.77
CA LYS A 141 14.71 -10.30 9.75
C LYS A 141 16.10 -10.31 10.37
N SER A 142 16.98 -11.09 9.75
CA SER A 142 18.43 -11.06 9.95
C SER A 142 19.14 -10.75 8.63
N HIS A 143 20.48 -10.72 8.63
CA HIS A 143 21.26 -10.53 7.40
C HIS A 143 21.00 -11.64 6.37
N SER A 144 20.85 -12.88 6.81
CA SER A 144 20.78 -14.05 5.92
C SER A 144 19.37 -14.60 5.75
N PHE A 145 18.47 -14.30 6.69
CA PHE A 145 17.13 -14.89 6.71
C PHE A 145 16.07 -13.84 6.95
N THR A 146 14.91 -14.05 6.36
CA THR A 146 13.69 -13.33 6.71
C THR A 146 12.57 -14.35 6.80
N SER A 147 11.78 -14.28 7.86
CA SER A 147 10.73 -15.25 8.15
C SER A 147 9.46 -14.56 8.58
N ILE A 148 8.36 -15.23 8.35
CA ILE A 148 7.02 -14.84 8.78
C ILE A 148 6.45 -15.97 9.62
N ALA A 149 5.70 -15.62 10.65
CA ALA A 149 5.01 -16.57 11.50
C ALA A 149 3.61 -16.05 11.84
N GLY A 150 2.71 -16.99 12.08
CA GLY A 150 1.41 -16.69 12.63
C GLY A 150 0.92 -17.85 13.45
N ILE A 151 0.22 -17.55 14.53
CA ILE A 151 -0.31 -18.53 15.46
C ILE A 151 -1.75 -18.19 15.80
N SER A 152 -2.56 -19.23 15.90
CA SER A 152 -3.90 -19.22 16.46
C SER A 152 -4.03 -20.43 17.39
N ASN A 153 -5.05 -20.46 18.24
CA ASN A 153 -5.26 -21.57 19.19
C ASN A 153 -5.34 -22.97 18.54
N LEU A 154 -5.60 -23.04 17.23
CA LEU A 154 -5.78 -24.30 16.50
C LEU A 154 -4.63 -24.65 15.55
N GLN A 155 -3.93 -23.64 15.03
CA GLN A 155 -2.95 -23.82 13.96
C GLN A 155 -1.94 -22.68 13.99
N SER A 156 -0.71 -23.01 13.63
CA SER A 156 0.37 -22.07 13.38
C SER A 156 1.00 -22.31 12.00
N PHE A 157 1.69 -21.30 11.50
CA PHE A 157 2.57 -21.43 10.34
C PHE A 157 3.87 -20.69 10.60
N VAL A 158 4.94 -21.17 9.96
CA VAL A 158 6.24 -20.50 9.90
C VAL A 158 6.78 -20.69 8.50
N TYR A 159 7.06 -19.58 7.81
CA TYR A 159 7.62 -19.62 6.46
C TYR A 159 8.89 -18.78 6.38
N ARG A 160 9.84 -19.26 5.58
CA ARG A 160 10.99 -18.48 5.15
C ARG A 160 10.69 -17.77 3.84
N ILE A 161 10.94 -16.47 3.82
CA ILE A 161 10.88 -15.65 2.61
C ILE A 161 12.27 -15.19 2.22
N HIS A 162 12.43 -14.74 0.98
CA HIS A 162 13.73 -14.31 0.48
C HIS A 162 14.28 -13.14 1.33
N PRO A 163 15.57 -13.15 1.73
CA PRO A 163 16.15 -12.15 2.63
C PRO A 163 16.21 -10.72 2.05
N ILE A 164 15.92 -10.55 0.75
CA ILE A 164 15.79 -9.24 0.11
C ILE A 164 14.59 -8.43 0.64
N ASN A 165 13.58 -9.10 1.20
CA ASN A 165 12.36 -8.44 1.67
C ASN A 165 12.66 -7.62 2.92
N SER A 166 12.09 -6.43 3.02
CA SER A 166 12.16 -5.62 4.23
C SER A 166 11.34 -6.25 5.36
N ILE A 167 11.65 -5.89 6.61
CA ILE A 167 10.85 -6.30 7.78
C ILE A 167 9.38 -5.90 7.60
N PHE A 168 9.12 -4.67 7.16
CA PHE A 168 7.78 -4.18 6.81
C PHE A 168 7.02 -5.08 5.83
N THR A 169 7.73 -5.55 4.79
CA THR A 169 7.11 -6.45 3.79
C THR A 169 6.84 -7.82 4.41
N ALA A 170 7.74 -8.32 5.25
CA ALA A 170 7.57 -9.58 5.96
C ALA A 170 6.37 -9.53 6.91
N GLU A 171 6.26 -8.49 7.73
CA GLU A 171 5.12 -8.28 8.66
C GLU A 171 3.79 -8.21 7.90
N ALA A 172 3.72 -7.42 6.82
CA ALA A 172 2.51 -7.34 6.00
C ALA A 172 2.16 -8.68 5.33
N LEU A 173 3.17 -9.48 4.95
CA LEU A 173 2.97 -10.83 4.42
C LEU A 173 2.53 -11.83 5.50
N ALA A 174 3.04 -11.71 6.73
CA ALA A 174 2.60 -12.54 7.85
C ALA A 174 1.10 -12.38 8.09
N ILE A 175 0.62 -11.13 8.10
CA ILE A 175 -0.81 -10.82 8.20
C ILE A 175 -1.58 -11.39 7.01
N CYS A 176 -1.08 -11.21 5.78
CA CYS A 176 -1.73 -11.78 4.59
C CYS A 176 -1.86 -13.30 4.67
N GLN A 177 -0.81 -13.99 5.14
CA GLN A 177 -0.79 -15.44 5.24
C GLN A 177 -1.70 -15.95 6.36
N ALA A 178 -1.73 -15.26 7.49
CA ALA A 178 -2.69 -15.51 8.56
C ALA A 178 -4.13 -15.39 8.09
N LEU A 179 -4.44 -14.39 7.25
CA LEU A 179 -5.76 -14.27 6.65
C LEU A 179 -6.06 -15.41 5.66
N ASP A 180 -5.08 -16.06 5.05
CA ASP A 180 -5.32 -17.17 4.12
C ASP A 180 -5.49 -18.50 4.84
N GLU A 181 -4.60 -18.83 5.78
CA GLU A 181 -4.57 -20.15 6.42
C GLU A 181 -5.34 -20.21 7.74
N LEU A 182 -5.26 -19.15 8.55
CA LEU A 182 -5.77 -19.18 9.93
C LEU A 182 -7.19 -18.60 10.03
N SER A 183 -7.70 -17.95 8.97
CA SER A 183 -8.99 -17.25 9.00
C SER A 183 -10.18 -18.05 8.45
N VAL A 184 -10.01 -19.34 8.14
CA VAL A 184 -10.99 -20.21 7.45
C VAL A 184 -12.36 -20.28 8.14
N THR A 185 -12.44 -19.96 9.43
CA THR A 185 -13.69 -20.00 10.21
C THR A 185 -14.63 -18.82 9.98
N ASN A 186 -15.92 -19.01 10.29
CA ASN A 186 -16.96 -17.97 10.23
C ASN A 186 -16.97 -16.99 11.43
N LYS A 187 -16.10 -17.19 12.42
CA LYS A 187 -15.97 -16.28 13.56
C LYS A 187 -15.34 -14.92 13.19
N ASN A 188 -15.64 -13.92 14.01
CA ASN A 188 -14.91 -12.64 14.00
C ASN A 188 -13.43 -12.86 14.32
N LEU A 189 -12.58 -11.93 13.92
CA LEU A 189 -11.12 -12.13 13.96
C LEU A 189 -10.44 -10.98 14.68
N LEU A 190 -9.69 -11.33 15.72
CA LEU A 190 -8.80 -10.43 16.44
C LEU A 190 -7.38 -10.73 15.96
N LEU A 191 -6.81 -9.82 15.16
CA LEU A 191 -5.44 -9.95 14.68
C LEU A 191 -4.51 -9.09 15.53
N LEU A 192 -3.53 -9.74 16.15
CA LEU A 192 -2.50 -9.12 16.95
C LEU A 192 -1.20 -9.05 16.15
N THR A 193 -0.66 -7.86 16.02
CA THR A 193 0.63 -7.62 15.35
C THR A 193 1.35 -6.50 16.06
N ASP A 194 2.67 -6.63 16.19
CA ASP A 194 3.53 -5.60 16.76
C ASP A 194 3.95 -4.55 15.70
N SER A 195 3.56 -4.74 14.43
CA SER A 195 3.93 -3.86 13.34
C SER A 195 3.06 -2.61 13.28
N TYR A 196 3.45 -1.61 14.08
CA TYR A 196 2.84 -0.27 14.03
C TYR A 196 2.86 0.32 12.61
N SER A 197 3.96 0.08 11.88
CA SER A 197 4.16 0.62 10.54
C SER A 197 3.16 0.06 9.52
N VAL A 198 2.84 -1.24 9.58
CA VAL A 198 1.84 -1.87 8.69
C VAL A 198 0.44 -1.39 9.05
N LEU A 199 0.11 -1.29 10.34
CA LEU A 199 -1.19 -0.78 10.80
C LEU A 199 -1.40 0.69 10.38
N GLN A 200 -0.37 1.52 10.51
CA GLN A 200 -0.41 2.92 10.06
C GLN A 200 -0.55 3.01 8.54
N ALA A 201 0.15 2.16 7.78
CA ALA A 201 0.04 2.13 6.32
C ALA A 201 -1.35 1.68 5.84
N LEU A 202 -2.03 0.80 6.59
CA LEU A 202 -3.43 0.43 6.34
C LEU A 202 -4.39 1.57 6.69
N LYS A 203 -4.17 2.27 7.80
CA LYS A 203 -5.00 3.42 8.21
C LYS A 203 -4.88 4.59 7.24
N CYS A 204 -3.67 4.82 6.72
CA CYS A 204 -3.35 5.87 5.75
C CYS A 204 -3.18 5.30 4.33
N LEU A 205 -4.08 4.41 3.91
CA LEU A 205 -3.99 3.76 2.61
C LEU A 205 -4.22 4.76 1.46
N THR A 206 -3.25 4.82 0.54
CA THR A 206 -3.29 5.68 -0.65
C THR A 206 -2.88 4.87 -1.88
N ILE A 207 -3.10 5.42 -3.08
CA ILE A 207 -2.64 4.79 -4.34
C ILE A 207 -1.11 4.63 -4.44
N LYS A 208 -0.37 5.35 -3.59
CA LYS A 208 1.10 5.28 -3.51
C LYS A 208 1.58 4.26 -2.49
N SER A 209 0.68 3.64 -1.72
CA SER A 209 1.05 2.66 -0.72
C SER A 209 1.75 1.45 -1.37
N PRO A 210 2.63 0.76 -0.64
CA PRO A 210 3.30 -0.43 -1.17
C PRO A 210 2.30 -1.49 -1.63
N LYS A 211 2.62 -2.21 -2.71
CA LYS A 211 1.75 -3.25 -3.29
C LYS A 211 1.32 -4.31 -2.26
N VAL A 212 2.17 -4.62 -1.29
CA VAL A 212 1.85 -5.57 -0.21
C VAL A 212 0.70 -5.08 0.68
N ILE A 213 0.61 -3.77 0.92
CA ILE A 213 -0.48 -3.16 1.69
C ILE A 213 -1.78 -3.16 0.88
N HIS A 214 -1.70 -2.90 -0.43
CA HIS A 214 -2.87 -3.07 -1.31
C HIS A 214 -3.38 -4.51 -1.32
N ARG A 215 -2.48 -5.50 -1.38
CA ARG A 215 -2.84 -6.92 -1.28
C ARG A 215 -3.52 -7.22 0.05
N LEU A 216 -2.96 -6.72 1.15
CA LEU A 216 -3.52 -6.91 2.49
C LEU A 216 -4.91 -6.28 2.62
N ALA A 217 -5.07 -5.03 2.20
CA ALA A 217 -6.36 -4.34 2.18
C ALA A 217 -7.40 -5.08 1.35
N GLY A 218 -7.03 -5.60 0.17
CA GLY A 218 -7.90 -6.42 -0.66
C GLY A 218 -8.40 -7.67 0.08
N LYS A 219 -7.52 -8.38 0.79
CA LYS A 219 -7.91 -9.54 1.61
C LYS A 219 -8.87 -9.16 2.74
N ILE A 220 -8.61 -8.04 3.42
CA ILE A 220 -9.47 -7.53 4.49
C ILE A 220 -10.86 -7.17 3.94
N ILE A 221 -10.94 -6.50 2.79
CA ILE A 221 -12.20 -6.11 2.15
C ILE A 221 -13.02 -7.35 1.75
N VAL A 222 -12.40 -8.33 1.10
CA VAL A 222 -13.06 -9.60 0.74
C VAL A 222 -13.58 -10.31 1.99
N ARG A 223 -12.87 -10.22 3.12
CA ARG A 223 -13.35 -10.80 4.38
C ARG A 223 -14.52 -10.00 4.98
N LYS A 224 -14.48 -8.67 4.91
CA LYS A 224 -15.56 -7.80 5.42
C LYS A 224 -16.87 -8.02 4.67
N SER A 225 -16.84 -8.31 3.36
CA SER A 225 -18.06 -8.66 2.61
C SER A 225 -18.76 -9.93 3.12
N PHE A 226 -18.12 -10.72 3.99
CA PHE A 226 -18.73 -11.83 4.73
C PHE A 226 -19.20 -11.46 6.15
N ASN A 227 -19.44 -10.17 6.44
CA ASN A 227 -19.90 -9.65 7.76
C ASN A 227 -18.95 -9.95 8.94
N LYS A 228 -17.63 -9.93 8.70
CA LYS A 228 -16.63 -10.24 9.72
C LYS A 228 -15.97 -8.96 10.22
N LYS A 229 -16.02 -8.70 11.52
CA LYS A 229 -15.20 -7.66 12.15
C LYS A 229 -13.77 -8.18 12.25
N ASN A 230 -12.86 -7.46 11.60
CA ASN A 230 -11.43 -7.64 11.81
C ASN A 230 -11.01 -6.51 12.73
N MET A 231 -10.47 -6.86 13.88
CA MET A 231 -9.94 -5.90 14.83
C MET A 231 -8.43 -6.10 14.88
N PHE A 232 -7.68 -5.05 14.52
CA PHE A 232 -6.22 -5.08 14.61
C PHE A 232 -5.80 -4.43 15.92
N GLY A 233 -5.22 -5.22 16.82
CA GLY A 233 -4.63 -4.74 18.07
C GLY A 233 -3.12 -4.76 17.99
N VAL A 234 -2.47 -3.70 18.47
CA VAL A 234 -1.02 -3.71 18.73
C VAL A 234 -0.73 -4.75 19.80
N ASP A 235 0.14 -5.71 19.47
CA ASP A 235 0.61 -6.75 20.40
C ASP A 235 1.54 -6.15 21.46
N PRO A 236 1.23 -6.28 22.76
CA PRO A 236 2.14 -5.92 23.84
C PRO A 236 3.11 -7.07 24.16
N ARG A 237 3.93 -7.51 23.20
CA ARG A 237 5.03 -8.50 23.41
C ARG A 237 4.72 -9.56 24.48
N ALA A 238 3.68 -10.38 24.31
CA ALA A 238 3.38 -11.40 25.33
C ALA A 238 2.62 -12.61 24.76
N PHE A 239 3.17 -13.28 23.75
CA PHE A 239 2.77 -14.66 23.43
C PHE A 239 3.93 -15.63 23.23
N ILE A 240 5.15 -15.23 23.60
CA ILE A 240 6.32 -16.11 23.58
C ILE A 240 6.94 -16.09 24.97
N ASP A 241 6.39 -16.90 25.88
CA ASP A 241 7.28 -17.55 26.83
C ASP A 241 8.26 -18.39 26.00
N PRO A 242 9.59 -18.20 26.13
CA PRO A 242 10.52 -19.18 25.64
C PRO A 242 10.31 -20.41 26.52
N LEU A 243 9.61 -21.42 25.98
CA LEU A 243 9.68 -22.76 26.53
C LEU A 243 11.17 -23.13 26.66
N GLU A 244 11.51 -23.63 27.85
CA GLU A 244 12.78 -24.21 28.26
C GLU A 244 13.50 -25.05 27.18
#